data_AF-A0A1J4J0N0-F1
#
_entry.id   AF-A0A1J4J0N0-F1
#
_cell.length_a   1.000
_cell.length_b   1.000
_cell.length_c   1.000
_cell.angle_alpha   90.00
_cell.angle_beta   90.00
_cell.angle_gamma   90.00
#
_symmetry.space_group_name_H-M   'P 1'
#
loop_
_entity.id
_entity.type
_entity.pdbx_description
1 polymer ?
#
loop_
_entity_poly.entity_id
_entity_poly.type
_entity_poly.pdbx_seq_one_letter_code
_entity_poly.pdbx_strand_id
1 'polypeptide(L)'
;MEYKATIDKGFSPINDLSKSEIPNIEEAPIPITTDETFQRISNDIEILQNPETPEDEVTNCLQDIAFTFDRNVYGNIDTFLEQTNTIPILLDHLNSSTEDCLMILNTIAIISKESKISCQFIQNYLSRIKPLMRSPDLLPPIVAILCFTVDTFPQIMDQLIVQNDMISSLSDLANKIIDPKFLGAILSLIHTLLKRLEFVTFDPEKNQKIMQNLQQLINFKLVMIQPNDPKDGRVNTNEVLNPLLSIIDQYMKYYVTPENFEATVTKEMVDAVLFLFYESTTKYDATGTVLGSVLAVMNRFLFVAPPPILQNNPGSFIFVLLKYFTHFSKLRLKLLFILSNIVQFPTFAEFIIKNHCLRNVGLYEENSNLSFSERENLFIIIFHLLSLYPSEMIEDMNEQFFEFMEDAFDIAESTTTTYFSTVFLNTIYNMLSKYPESRNMFSEENLVESLRFILTSTIVQENAEKAQSLLDTFFDETQ
;
A
#
# COMPACT_ATOMS: atom_id res chain seq x y z
N MET A 1 -33.50 -22.57 -31.38
CA MET A 1 -33.97 -22.79 -30.00
C MET A 1 -32.74 -22.61 -29.12
N GLU A 2 -32.18 -21.41 -29.00
CA GLU A 2 -32.67 -20.25 -28.23
C GLU A 2 -32.98 -20.60 -26.77
N TYR A 3 -31.99 -20.37 -25.91
CA TYR A 3 -32.19 -19.95 -24.53
C TYR A 3 -31.34 -18.69 -24.31
N LYS A 4 -32.04 -17.55 -24.48
CA LYS A 4 -31.64 -16.18 -24.10
C LYS A 4 -32.43 -15.82 -22.82
N ALA A 5 -31.88 -14.91 -22.03
CA ALA A 5 -32.36 -14.40 -20.73
C ALA A 5 -32.09 -15.37 -19.56
N THR A 6 -31.26 -15.04 -18.57
CA THR A 6 -31.45 -13.89 -17.66
C THR A 6 -30.09 -13.49 -17.06
N ILE A 7 -29.44 -12.46 -17.62
CA ILE A 7 -28.34 -11.73 -17.00
C ILE A 7 -28.62 -10.28 -17.33
N ASP A 8 -29.17 -9.55 -16.37
CA ASP A 8 -29.13 -8.09 -16.25
C ASP A 8 -30.00 -7.69 -15.06
N LYS A 9 -29.36 -7.52 -13.89
CA LYS A 9 -29.75 -6.62 -12.78
C LYS A 9 -28.78 -6.81 -11.61
N GLY A 10 -27.97 -5.79 -11.35
CA GLY A 10 -27.20 -5.64 -10.11
C GLY A 10 -25.78 -5.14 -10.36
N PHE A 11 -25.53 -3.90 -9.92
CA PHE A 11 -24.26 -3.14 -9.95
C PHE A 11 -23.95 -2.35 -11.23
N SER A 12 -24.56 -1.16 -11.32
CA SER A 12 -23.99 -0.04 -12.07
C SER A 12 -23.17 0.83 -11.10
N PRO A 13 -21.91 1.19 -11.42
CA PRO A 13 -21.15 2.16 -10.64
C PRO A 13 -21.75 3.56 -10.82
N ILE A 14 -21.85 4.28 -9.71
CA ILE A 14 -22.31 5.67 -9.64
C ILE A 14 -21.29 6.54 -10.39
N ASN A 15 -21.64 7.00 -11.60
CA ASN A 15 -21.13 8.20 -12.26
C ASN A 15 -21.82 8.38 -13.61
N ASP A 16 -23.09 8.82 -13.61
CA ASP A 16 -23.66 9.58 -14.73
C ASP A 16 -24.99 10.21 -14.29
N LEU A 17 -24.93 11.45 -13.83
CA LEU A 17 -26.12 12.30 -13.68
C LEU A 17 -25.88 13.61 -14.42
N SER A 18 -26.06 13.57 -15.74
CA SER A 18 -26.51 14.76 -16.45
C SER A 18 -27.52 14.38 -17.54
N LYS A 19 -28.75 14.88 -17.34
CA LYS A 19 -29.88 14.96 -18.30
C LYS A 19 -30.60 13.65 -18.66
N SER A 20 -31.75 13.39 -18.03
CA SER A 20 -33.07 13.49 -18.69
C SER A 20 -34.21 12.94 -17.81
N GLU A 21 -35.34 13.65 -17.88
CA GLU A 21 -36.74 13.25 -17.65
C GLU A 21 -37.13 12.59 -16.31
N ILE A 22 -37.83 13.38 -15.48
CA ILE A 22 -38.47 13.00 -14.22
C ILE A 22 -39.74 12.18 -14.51
N PRO A 23 -39.83 10.90 -14.10
CA PRO A 23 -41.10 10.22 -13.89
C PRO A 23 -41.55 10.37 -12.44
N ASN A 24 -42.86 10.33 -12.21
CA ASN A 24 -43.53 10.51 -10.93
C ASN A 24 -42.82 9.86 -9.73
N ILE A 25 -42.60 10.69 -8.71
CA ILE A 25 -42.13 10.30 -7.37
C ILE A 25 -43.25 9.50 -6.70
N GLU A 26 -43.12 8.17 -6.67
CA GLU A 26 -43.62 7.39 -5.54
C GLU A 26 -42.77 7.75 -4.33
N GLU A 27 -43.44 8.01 -3.21
CA GLU A 27 -42.92 8.60 -1.98
C GLU A 27 -41.56 7.99 -1.56
N ALA A 28 -40.54 8.85 -1.45
CA ALA A 28 -39.28 8.46 -0.84
C ALA A 28 -39.54 8.02 0.61
N PRO A 29 -39.04 6.83 1.05
CA PRO A 29 -39.28 6.35 2.40
C PRO A 29 -38.73 7.35 3.42
N ILE A 30 -39.56 7.64 4.41
CA ILE A 30 -39.28 8.54 5.54
C ILE A 30 -37.98 8.07 6.21
N PRO A 31 -37.03 8.97 6.53
CA PRO A 31 -35.83 8.60 7.28
C PRO A 31 -36.22 8.05 8.66
N ILE A 32 -36.00 6.76 8.86
CA ILE A 32 -36.21 6.06 10.13
C ILE A 32 -35.13 6.55 11.11
N THR A 33 -35.52 6.86 12.34
CA THR A 33 -34.56 7.22 13.39
C THR A 33 -33.70 6.01 13.78
N THR A 34 -32.48 6.23 14.28
CA THR A 34 -31.57 5.15 14.71
C THR A 34 -32.21 4.23 15.76
N ASP A 35 -33.07 4.76 16.61
CA ASP A 35 -33.70 4.02 17.72
C ASP A 35 -34.81 3.08 17.24
N GLU A 36 -35.65 3.51 16.29
CA GLU A 36 -36.67 2.65 15.67
C GLU A 36 -36.04 1.51 14.84
N THR A 37 -34.90 1.81 14.22
CA THR A 37 -34.12 0.84 13.46
C THR A 37 -33.58 -0.27 14.36
N PHE A 38 -32.97 0.08 15.49
CA PHE A 38 -32.45 -0.89 16.44
C PHE A 38 -33.56 -1.68 17.16
N GLN A 39 -34.70 -1.06 17.45
CA GLN A 39 -35.83 -1.79 18.03
C GLN A 39 -36.36 -2.88 17.09
N ARG A 40 -36.41 -2.62 15.79
CA ARG A 40 -36.81 -3.62 14.79
C ARG A 40 -35.84 -4.81 14.78
N ILE A 41 -34.54 -4.54 14.71
CA ILE A 41 -33.51 -5.59 14.75
C ILE A 41 -33.61 -6.40 16.06
N SER A 42 -33.83 -5.75 17.21
CA SER A 42 -33.99 -6.46 18.49
C SER A 42 -35.15 -7.46 18.45
N ASN A 43 -36.29 -7.09 17.86
CA ASN A 43 -37.43 -8.01 17.73
C ASN A 43 -37.09 -9.21 16.82
N ASP A 44 -36.42 -8.98 15.69
CA ASP A 44 -36.00 -10.06 14.79
C ASP A 44 -34.97 -10.99 15.47
N ILE A 45 -34.10 -10.43 16.30
CA ILE A 45 -33.12 -11.18 17.09
C ILE A 45 -33.81 -12.04 18.17
N GLU A 46 -34.85 -11.54 18.84
CA GLU A 46 -35.64 -12.33 19.79
C GLU A 46 -36.32 -13.53 19.11
N ILE A 47 -36.81 -13.36 17.87
CA ILE A 47 -37.40 -14.44 17.06
C ILE A 47 -36.33 -15.50 16.72
N LEU A 48 -35.13 -15.06 16.30
CA LEU A 48 -34.02 -15.96 15.96
C LEU A 48 -33.47 -16.74 17.17
N GLN A 49 -33.67 -16.27 18.40
CA GLN A 49 -33.27 -17.01 19.60
C GLN A 49 -34.18 -18.20 19.91
N ASN A 50 -35.40 -18.23 19.35
CA ASN A 50 -36.34 -19.31 19.60
C ASN A 50 -36.04 -20.50 18.69
N PRO A 51 -35.63 -21.67 19.24
CA PRO A 51 -35.29 -22.85 18.43
C PRO A 51 -36.51 -23.49 17.74
N GLU A 52 -37.74 -23.09 18.09
CA GLU A 52 -38.97 -23.56 17.46
C GLU A 52 -39.42 -22.70 16.27
N THR A 53 -38.69 -21.62 15.94
CA THR A 53 -39.03 -20.72 14.83
C THR A 53 -38.97 -21.46 13.49
N PRO A 54 -40.02 -21.39 12.64
CA PRO A 54 -40.02 -21.96 11.30
C PRO A 54 -38.89 -21.42 10.41
N GLU A 55 -38.34 -22.28 9.54
CA GLU A 55 -37.22 -21.92 8.64
C GLU A 55 -37.53 -20.71 7.76
N ASP A 56 -38.74 -20.61 7.20
CA ASP A 56 -39.18 -19.45 6.40
C ASP A 56 -39.18 -18.14 7.22
N GLU A 57 -39.51 -18.23 8.51
CA GLU A 57 -39.52 -17.08 9.43
C GLU A 57 -38.10 -16.66 9.82
N VAL A 58 -37.20 -17.64 10.02
CA VAL A 58 -35.76 -17.40 10.21
C VAL A 58 -35.17 -16.64 9.01
N THR A 59 -35.42 -17.11 7.77
CA THR A 59 -34.92 -16.44 6.57
C THR A 59 -35.46 -15.02 6.44
N ASN A 60 -36.74 -14.78 6.73
CA ASN A 60 -37.32 -13.42 6.70
C ASN A 60 -36.66 -12.48 7.72
N CYS A 61 -36.45 -12.95 8.96
CA CYS A 61 -35.74 -12.15 9.98
C CYS A 61 -34.31 -11.84 9.55
N LEU A 62 -33.58 -12.80 8.98
CA LEU A 62 -32.23 -12.57 8.47
C LEU A 62 -32.21 -11.54 7.33
N GLN A 63 -33.17 -11.59 6.42
CA GLN A 63 -33.30 -10.63 5.31
C GLN A 63 -33.55 -9.21 5.83
N ASP A 64 -34.45 -9.07 6.80
CA ASP A 64 -34.78 -7.79 7.42
C ASP A 64 -33.57 -7.20 8.16
N ILE A 65 -32.84 -8.02 8.93
CA ILE A 65 -31.61 -7.60 9.61
C ILE A 65 -30.56 -7.14 8.60
N ALA A 66 -30.30 -7.94 7.56
CA ALA A 66 -29.31 -7.62 6.53
C ALA A 66 -29.65 -6.32 5.80
N PHE A 67 -30.91 -6.15 5.38
CA PHE A 67 -31.40 -4.94 4.73
C PHE A 67 -31.26 -3.70 5.62
N THR A 68 -31.53 -3.87 6.91
CA THR A 68 -31.48 -2.77 7.88
C THR A 68 -30.04 -2.31 8.12
N PHE A 69 -29.11 -3.24 8.30
CA PHE A 69 -27.69 -2.89 8.43
C PHE A 69 -27.10 -2.34 7.13
N ASP A 70 -27.49 -2.79 5.94
CA ASP A 70 -26.96 -2.23 4.68
C ASP A 70 -27.28 -0.73 4.51
N ARG A 71 -28.40 -0.26 5.09
CA ARG A 71 -28.89 1.12 4.90
C ARG A 71 -28.60 2.09 6.04
N ASN A 72 -28.43 1.61 7.28
CA ASN A 72 -28.49 2.47 8.47
C ASN A 72 -27.28 2.35 9.43
N VAL A 73 -26.07 2.08 8.95
CA VAL A 73 -24.86 1.97 9.81
C VAL A 73 -24.33 3.34 10.27
N TYR A 74 -25.10 4.12 11.04
CA TYR A 74 -24.57 5.37 11.59
C TYR A 74 -25.03 5.62 13.03
N GLY A 75 -24.07 5.61 13.97
CA GLY A 75 -24.23 5.99 15.37
C GLY A 75 -24.60 4.83 16.32
N ASN A 76 -23.89 4.71 17.45
CA ASN A 76 -24.14 3.79 18.57
C ASN A 76 -24.22 2.28 18.28
N ILE A 77 -23.70 1.81 17.14
CA ILE A 77 -23.70 0.36 16.80
C ILE A 77 -23.03 -0.50 17.87
N ASP A 78 -21.90 -0.04 18.43
CA ASP A 78 -21.20 -0.76 19.48
C ASP A 78 -22.07 -0.94 20.74
N THR A 79 -22.73 0.13 21.21
CA THR A 79 -23.67 0.06 22.34
C THR A 79 -24.85 -0.85 22.07
N PHE A 80 -25.39 -0.85 20.86
CA PHE A 80 -26.46 -1.75 20.46
C PHE A 80 -26.01 -3.22 20.51
N LEU A 81 -24.82 -3.54 19.99
CA LEU A 81 -24.30 -4.90 19.96
C LEU A 81 -23.97 -5.44 21.35
N GLU A 82 -23.51 -4.57 22.25
CA GLU A 82 -23.31 -4.86 23.68
C GLU A 82 -24.60 -5.31 24.37
N GLN A 83 -25.74 -4.77 23.95
CA GLN A 83 -27.05 -4.99 24.58
C GLN A 83 -27.82 -6.17 23.98
N THR A 84 -27.61 -6.49 22.70
CA THR A 84 -28.51 -7.37 21.94
C THR A 84 -27.96 -8.77 21.64
N ASN A 85 -26.69 -9.07 21.96
CA ASN A 85 -26.03 -10.33 21.57
C ASN A 85 -26.17 -10.67 20.07
N THR A 86 -26.41 -9.67 19.23
CA THR A 86 -26.74 -9.83 17.81
C THR A 86 -25.70 -10.67 17.07
N ILE A 87 -24.40 -10.38 17.27
CA ILE A 87 -23.32 -11.08 16.57
C ILE A 87 -23.23 -12.58 16.93
N PRO A 88 -23.19 -12.99 18.22
CA PRO A 88 -23.30 -14.40 18.59
C PRO A 88 -24.47 -15.13 17.93
N ILE A 89 -25.66 -14.53 17.94
CA ILE A 89 -26.89 -15.16 17.43
C ILE A 89 -26.82 -15.36 15.92
N LEU A 90 -26.35 -14.36 15.18
CA LEU A 90 -26.11 -14.49 13.75
C LEU A 90 -25.06 -15.57 13.44
N LEU A 91 -23.98 -15.62 14.21
CA LEU A 91 -22.91 -16.63 14.04
C LEU A 91 -23.37 -18.05 14.40
N ASP A 92 -24.34 -18.20 15.29
CA ASP A 92 -24.95 -19.50 15.62
C ASP A 92 -25.77 -20.08 14.47
N HIS A 93 -26.29 -19.21 13.58
CA HIS A 93 -27.08 -19.59 12.40
C HIS A 93 -26.24 -19.88 11.14
N LEU A 94 -24.90 -19.90 11.24
CA LEU A 94 -24.01 -20.24 10.12
C LEU A 94 -24.08 -21.72 9.65
N ASN A 95 -24.91 -22.56 10.28
CA ASN A 95 -25.16 -23.93 9.84
C ASN A 95 -26.40 -24.06 8.92
N SER A 96 -27.02 -22.94 8.55
CA SER A 96 -28.25 -22.86 7.74
C SER A 96 -27.94 -23.04 6.23
N SER A 97 -28.90 -22.70 5.36
CA SER A 97 -28.70 -22.76 3.90
C SER A 97 -27.50 -21.90 3.46
N THR A 98 -26.93 -22.15 2.27
CA THR A 98 -25.82 -21.33 1.74
C THR A 98 -26.23 -19.87 1.52
N GLU A 99 -27.50 -19.64 1.17
CA GLU A 99 -28.05 -18.29 0.98
C GLU A 99 -28.12 -17.53 2.31
N ASP A 100 -28.64 -18.16 3.37
CA ASP A 100 -28.67 -17.57 4.71
C ASP A 100 -27.24 -17.33 5.23
N CYS A 101 -26.32 -18.27 5.00
CA CYS A 101 -24.92 -18.10 5.40
C CYS A 101 -24.29 -16.88 4.70
N LEU A 102 -24.54 -16.72 3.40
CA LEU A 102 -24.03 -15.57 2.64
C LEU A 102 -24.60 -14.26 3.18
N MET A 103 -25.90 -14.23 3.48
CA MET A 103 -26.59 -13.07 4.03
C MET A 103 -26.06 -12.69 5.42
N ILE A 104 -25.91 -13.67 6.31
CA ILE A 104 -25.32 -13.51 7.63
C ILE A 104 -23.90 -12.96 7.53
N LEU A 105 -23.05 -13.58 6.69
CA LEU A 105 -21.65 -13.19 6.57
C LEU A 105 -21.49 -11.79 5.96
N ASN A 106 -22.31 -11.41 4.97
CA ASN A 106 -22.31 -10.05 4.44
C ASN A 106 -22.72 -9.03 5.51
N THR A 107 -23.76 -9.33 6.28
CA THR A 107 -24.23 -8.49 7.38
C THR A 107 -23.14 -8.30 8.43
N ILE A 108 -22.49 -9.39 8.85
CA ILE A 108 -21.38 -9.34 9.81
C ILE A 108 -20.20 -8.56 9.23
N ALA A 109 -19.87 -8.72 7.94
CA ALA A 109 -18.79 -7.95 7.31
C ALA A 109 -19.05 -6.43 7.35
N ILE A 110 -20.30 -6.02 7.08
CA ILE A 110 -20.73 -4.61 7.17
C ILE A 110 -20.59 -4.10 8.61
N ILE A 111 -21.06 -4.88 9.58
CA ILE A 111 -20.98 -4.49 11.01
C ILE A 111 -19.51 -4.44 11.47
N SER A 112 -18.70 -5.45 11.16
CA SER A 112 -17.29 -5.54 11.57
C SER A 112 -16.43 -4.41 11.04
N LYS A 113 -16.79 -3.84 9.88
CA LYS A 113 -16.10 -2.67 9.33
C LYS A 113 -16.19 -1.45 10.26
N GLU A 114 -17.31 -1.30 10.97
CA GLU A 114 -17.63 -0.11 11.77
C GLU A 114 -17.65 -0.38 13.29
N SER A 115 -17.59 -1.65 13.73
CA SER A 115 -17.73 -2.06 15.14
C SER A 115 -16.55 -2.88 15.66
N LYS A 116 -15.94 -2.42 16.76
CA LYS A 116 -14.92 -3.18 17.47
C LYS A 116 -15.50 -4.37 18.22
N ILE A 117 -16.71 -4.23 18.76
CA ILE A 117 -17.36 -5.31 19.52
C ILE A 117 -17.65 -6.50 18.62
N SER A 118 -18.09 -6.27 17.38
CA SER A 118 -18.28 -7.33 16.40
C SER A 118 -17.00 -8.13 16.16
N CYS A 119 -15.89 -7.43 15.88
CA CYS A 119 -14.57 -8.03 15.70
C CYS A 119 -14.10 -8.82 16.95
N GLN A 120 -14.46 -8.38 18.17
CA GLN A 120 -14.13 -9.11 19.40
C GLN A 120 -14.90 -10.43 19.51
N PHE A 121 -16.18 -10.46 19.12
CA PHE A 121 -16.96 -11.69 19.13
C PHE A 121 -16.43 -12.70 18.11
N ILE A 122 -16.06 -12.26 16.91
CA ILE A 122 -15.58 -13.12 15.82
C ILE A 122 -14.39 -14.00 16.25
N GLN A 123 -13.54 -13.53 17.16
CA GLN A 123 -12.38 -14.31 17.64
C GLN A 123 -12.80 -15.66 18.24
N ASN A 124 -13.94 -15.69 18.93
CA ASN A 124 -14.46 -16.89 19.57
C ASN A 124 -15.14 -17.85 18.58
N TYR A 125 -15.44 -17.39 17.35
CA TYR A 125 -16.16 -18.15 16.33
C TYR A 125 -15.29 -18.56 15.13
N LEU A 126 -13.98 -18.31 15.19
CA LEU A 126 -13.05 -18.68 14.12
C LEU A 126 -13.11 -20.16 13.73
N SER A 127 -13.35 -21.05 14.71
CA SER A 127 -13.49 -22.50 14.47
C SER A 127 -14.69 -22.86 13.59
N ARG A 128 -15.75 -22.03 13.59
CA ARG A 128 -16.94 -22.17 12.74
C ARG A 128 -16.81 -21.44 11.41
N ILE A 129 -16.15 -20.28 11.39
CA ILE A 129 -15.95 -19.46 10.19
C ILE A 129 -14.92 -20.12 9.24
N LYS A 130 -13.81 -20.65 9.76
CA LYS A 130 -12.72 -21.19 8.94
C LYS A 130 -13.15 -22.32 7.98
N PRO A 131 -13.97 -23.32 8.38
CA PRO A 131 -14.46 -24.35 7.47
C PRO A 131 -15.24 -23.80 6.27
N LEU A 132 -15.96 -22.69 6.44
CA LEU A 132 -16.80 -22.07 5.40
C LEU A 132 -15.98 -21.46 4.26
N MET A 133 -14.70 -21.16 4.47
CA MET A 133 -13.78 -20.66 3.44
C MET A 133 -13.57 -21.63 2.26
N ARG A 134 -13.99 -22.89 2.41
CA ARG A 134 -13.99 -23.87 1.32
C ARG A 134 -15.09 -23.62 0.29
N SER A 135 -16.12 -22.86 0.65
CA SER A 135 -17.19 -22.45 -0.27
C SER A 135 -16.78 -21.17 -1.00
N PRO A 136 -16.65 -21.18 -2.34
CA PRO A 136 -16.27 -19.98 -3.11
C PRO A 136 -17.20 -18.80 -2.85
N ASP A 137 -18.52 -19.03 -2.81
CA ASP A 137 -19.51 -17.96 -2.67
C ASP A 137 -19.44 -17.26 -1.31
N LEU A 138 -19.06 -18.00 -0.26
CA LEU A 138 -18.93 -17.47 1.10
C LEU A 138 -17.56 -16.83 1.37
N LEU A 139 -16.57 -17.08 0.51
CA LEU A 139 -15.19 -16.68 0.73
C LEU A 139 -14.99 -15.16 0.80
N PRO A 140 -15.55 -14.32 -0.12
CA PRO A 140 -15.36 -12.88 -0.05
C PRO A 140 -15.80 -12.23 1.27
N PRO A 141 -17.02 -12.47 1.81
CA PRO A 141 -17.40 -11.86 3.09
C PRO A 141 -16.61 -12.42 4.27
N ILE A 142 -16.23 -13.71 4.27
CA ILE A 142 -15.35 -14.26 5.32
C ILE A 142 -14.00 -13.56 5.32
N VAL A 143 -13.40 -13.36 4.14
CA VAL A 143 -12.15 -12.61 3.99
C VAL A 143 -12.31 -11.20 4.53
N ALA A 144 -13.39 -10.49 4.18
CA ALA A 144 -13.64 -9.13 4.67
C ALA A 144 -13.71 -9.10 6.21
N ILE A 145 -14.51 -9.99 6.81
CA ILE A 145 -14.62 -10.15 8.27
C ILE A 145 -13.25 -10.35 8.92
N LEU A 146 -12.46 -11.29 8.39
CA LEU A 146 -11.14 -11.60 8.96
C LEU A 146 -10.16 -10.44 8.79
N CYS A 147 -10.18 -9.72 7.67
CA CYS A 147 -9.36 -8.53 7.46
C CYS A 147 -9.70 -7.44 8.49
N PHE A 148 -10.99 -7.11 8.67
CA PHE A 148 -11.43 -6.12 9.67
C PHE A 148 -11.08 -6.54 11.10
N THR A 149 -11.24 -7.83 11.40
CA THR A 149 -10.91 -8.39 12.72
C THR A 149 -9.42 -8.28 13.02
N VAL A 150 -8.55 -8.63 12.06
CA VAL A 150 -7.09 -8.55 12.22
C VAL A 150 -6.62 -7.11 12.35
N ASP A 151 -7.17 -6.19 11.56
CA ASP A 151 -6.79 -4.77 11.65
C ASP A 151 -7.23 -4.13 12.98
N THR A 152 -8.34 -4.59 13.55
CA THR A 152 -8.86 -4.10 14.83
C THR A 152 -8.16 -4.74 16.03
N PHE A 153 -7.90 -6.05 15.98
CA PHE A 153 -7.29 -6.82 17.07
C PHE A 153 -6.11 -7.66 16.58
N PRO A 154 -4.93 -7.05 16.39
CA PRO A 154 -3.73 -7.77 15.95
C PRO A 154 -3.31 -8.92 16.87
N GLN A 155 -3.80 -8.99 18.12
CA GLN A 155 -3.48 -10.10 19.04
C GLN A 155 -4.02 -11.45 18.56
N ILE A 156 -5.04 -11.46 17.68
CA ILE A 156 -5.58 -12.70 17.10
C ILE A 156 -4.62 -13.39 16.13
N MET A 157 -3.56 -12.69 15.72
CA MET A 157 -2.58 -13.16 14.76
C MET A 157 -1.91 -14.48 15.18
N ASP A 158 -1.63 -14.67 16.47
CA ASP A 158 -1.09 -15.94 16.98
C ASP A 158 -2.08 -17.09 16.78
N GLN A 159 -3.37 -16.86 17.03
CA GLN A 159 -4.40 -17.87 16.81
C GLN A 159 -4.56 -18.19 15.32
N LEU A 160 -4.52 -17.20 14.43
CA LEU A 160 -4.69 -17.39 12.99
C LEU A 160 -3.45 -18.02 12.34
N ILE A 161 -2.26 -17.54 12.65
CA ILE A 161 -1.02 -18.00 12.01
C ILE A 161 -0.44 -19.21 12.73
N VAL A 162 -0.21 -19.12 14.05
CA VAL A 162 0.56 -20.13 14.80
C VAL A 162 -0.26 -21.38 15.09
N GLN A 163 -1.52 -21.21 15.52
CA GLN A 163 -2.40 -22.32 15.89
C GLN A 163 -3.13 -22.90 14.67
N ASN A 164 -3.54 -22.04 13.73
CA ASN A 164 -4.39 -22.43 12.62
C ASN A 164 -3.66 -22.67 11.29
N ASP A 165 -2.37 -22.35 11.18
CA ASP A 165 -1.57 -22.44 9.95
C ASP A 165 -2.30 -21.81 8.74
N MET A 166 -2.88 -20.63 8.97
CA MET A 166 -3.80 -20.01 8.02
C MET A 166 -3.08 -19.59 6.73
N ILE A 167 -1.86 -19.05 6.80
CA ILE A 167 -1.12 -18.66 5.59
C ILE A 167 -0.88 -19.86 4.67
N SER A 168 -0.48 -21.00 5.21
CA SER A 168 -0.29 -22.23 4.43
C SER A 168 -1.61 -22.70 3.81
N SER A 169 -2.68 -22.74 4.60
CA SER A 169 -4.01 -23.16 4.13
C SER A 169 -4.54 -22.25 3.02
N LEU A 170 -4.33 -20.93 3.14
CA LEU A 170 -4.73 -19.94 2.14
C LEU A 170 -3.86 -20.02 0.88
N SER A 171 -2.56 -20.26 1.02
CA SER A 171 -1.65 -20.43 -0.12
C SER A 171 -2.04 -21.66 -0.95
N ASP A 172 -2.36 -22.78 -0.30
CA ASP A 172 -2.86 -23.99 -0.95
C ASP A 172 -4.20 -23.75 -1.67
N LEU A 173 -5.08 -22.96 -1.06
CA LEU A 173 -6.37 -22.60 -1.66
C LEU A 173 -6.17 -21.67 -2.86
N ALA A 174 -5.34 -20.65 -2.75
CA ALA A 174 -4.99 -19.74 -3.83
C ALA A 174 -4.41 -20.47 -5.04
N ASN A 175 -3.59 -21.50 -4.82
CA ASN A 175 -3.01 -22.33 -5.89
C ASN A 175 -4.08 -23.14 -6.66
N LYS A 176 -5.22 -23.44 -6.04
CA LYS A 176 -6.32 -24.21 -6.67
C LYS A 176 -7.36 -23.31 -7.36
N ILE A 177 -7.46 -22.04 -6.96
CA ILE A 177 -8.44 -21.10 -7.50
C ILE A 177 -7.85 -20.33 -8.69
N ILE A 178 -8.61 -20.29 -9.78
CA ILE A 178 -8.29 -19.55 -11.01
C ILE A 178 -9.14 -18.27 -11.11
N ASP A 179 -10.36 -18.30 -10.58
CA ASP A 179 -11.28 -17.16 -10.61
C ASP A 179 -10.67 -15.93 -9.91
N PRO A 180 -10.53 -14.78 -10.61
CA PRO A 180 -9.86 -13.59 -10.08
C PRO A 180 -10.52 -13.00 -8.83
N LYS A 181 -11.86 -13.04 -8.74
CA LYS A 181 -12.60 -12.45 -7.62
C LYS A 181 -12.28 -13.19 -6.33
N PHE A 182 -12.32 -14.52 -6.38
CA PHE A 182 -12.02 -15.36 -5.23
C PHE A 182 -10.53 -15.36 -4.89
N LEU A 183 -9.66 -15.38 -5.92
CA LEU A 183 -8.22 -15.31 -5.72
C LEU A 183 -7.81 -13.98 -5.07
N GLY A 184 -8.32 -12.86 -5.57
CA GLY A 184 -8.05 -11.53 -5.03
C GLY A 184 -8.44 -11.41 -3.55
N ALA A 185 -9.55 -12.00 -3.14
CA ALA A 185 -9.96 -12.09 -1.74
C ALA A 185 -8.93 -12.87 -0.90
N ILE A 186 -8.50 -14.06 -1.35
CA ILE A 186 -7.50 -14.85 -0.62
C ILE A 186 -6.18 -14.10 -0.48
N LEU A 187 -5.69 -13.52 -1.59
CA LEU A 187 -4.42 -12.79 -1.59
C LEU A 187 -4.52 -11.54 -0.69
N SER A 188 -5.67 -10.87 -0.65
CA SER A 188 -5.91 -9.75 0.25
C SER A 188 -5.81 -10.16 1.71
N LEU A 189 -6.41 -11.31 2.09
CA LEU A 189 -6.28 -11.82 3.45
C LEU A 189 -4.83 -12.21 3.78
N ILE A 190 -4.13 -12.90 2.88
CA ILE A 190 -2.71 -13.23 3.08
C ILE A 190 -1.91 -11.93 3.30
N HIS A 191 -2.08 -10.92 2.45
CA HIS A 191 -1.41 -9.64 2.62
C HIS A 191 -1.71 -8.99 3.99
N THR A 192 -2.97 -8.95 4.42
CA THR A 192 -3.36 -8.40 5.73
C THR A 192 -2.68 -9.14 6.88
N LEU A 193 -2.60 -10.48 6.80
CA LEU A 193 -1.88 -11.28 7.77
C LEU A 193 -0.37 -10.96 7.75
N LEU A 194 0.24 -10.81 6.57
CA LEU A 194 1.66 -10.49 6.44
C LEU A 194 2.02 -9.11 7.03
N LYS A 195 1.16 -8.11 6.80
CA LYS A 195 1.34 -6.75 7.31
C LYS A 195 1.39 -6.69 8.85
N ARG A 196 0.79 -7.67 9.53
CA ARG A 196 0.71 -7.75 11.00
C ARG A 196 1.63 -8.84 11.58
N LEU A 197 2.59 -9.35 10.82
CA LEU A 197 3.53 -10.38 11.30
C LEU A 197 4.36 -9.92 12.50
N GLU A 198 4.60 -8.63 12.63
CA GLU A 198 5.34 -8.05 13.78
C GLU A 198 4.66 -8.34 15.13
N PHE A 199 3.37 -8.70 15.14
CA PHE A 199 2.62 -9.07 16.34
C PHE A 199 2.69 -10.56 16.66
N VAL A 200 3.39 -11.37 15.85
CA VAL A 200 3.51 -12.82 16.04
C VAL A 200 4.89 -13.17 16.58
N THR A 201 4.91 -13.97 17.65
CA THR A 201 6.18 -14.53 18.15
C THR A 201 6.46 -15.85 17.42
N PHE A 202 7.42 -15.83 16.51
CA PHE A 202 7.74 -17.00 15.70
C PHE A 202 8.76 -17.94 16.35
N ASP A 203 8.48 -19.23 16.25
CA ASP A 203 9.48 -20.29 16.23
C ASP A 203 10.18 -20.28 14.85
N PRO A 204 11.54 -20.29 14.79
CA PRO A 204 12.29 -20.36 13.54
C PRO A 204 11.78 -21.41 12.53
N GLU A 205 11.40 -22.61 12.97
CA GLU A 205 10.95 -23.68 12.05
C GLU A 205 9.60 -23.36 11.40
N LYS A 206 8.66 -22.81 12.17
CA LYS A 206 7.35 -22.40 11.64
C LYS A 206 7.48 -21.23 10.67
N ASN A 207 8.36 -20.28 11.00
CA ASN A 207 8.66 -19.16 10.11
C ASN A 207 9.17 -19.67 8.75
N GLN A 208 10.11 -20.62 8.77
CA GLN A 208 10.65 -21.23 7.54
C GLN A 208 9.56 -21.91 6.69
N LYS A 209 8.62 -22.64 7.30
CA LYS A 209 7.52 -23.27 6.57
C LYS A 209 6.60 -22.25 5.90
N ILE A 210 6.21 -21.19 6.62
CA ILE A 210 5.39 -20.11 6.06
C ILE A 210 6.14 -19.49 4.86
N MET A 211 7.45 -19.32 4.97
CA MET A 211 8.26 -18.76 3.89
C MET A 211 8.31 -19.62 2.64
N GLN A 212 8.49 -20.93 2.81
CA GLN A 212 8.46 -21.86 1.68
C GLN A 212 7.10 -21.81 0.97
N ASN A 213 6.00 -21.73 1.72
CA ASN A 213 4.65 -21.65 1.16
C ASN A 213 4.39 -20.34 0.42
N LEU A 214 4.85 -19.20 0.98
CA LEU A 214 4.76 -17.91 0.30
C LEU A 214 5.61 -17.87 -0.96
N GLN A 215 6.83 -18.39 -0.92
CA GLN A 215 7.70 -18.45 -2.09
C GLN A 215 7.09 -19.32 -3.20
N GLN A 216 6.51 -20.48 -2.84
CA GLN A 216 5.78 -21.32 -3.78
C GLN A 216 4.57 -20.61 -4.38
N LEU A 217 3.76 -19.93 -3.54
CA LEU A 217 2.61 -19.15 -3.99
C LEU A 217 3.04 -18.05 -4.97
N ILE A 218 4.07 -17.28 -4.63
CA ILE A 218 4.61 -16.23 -5.49
C ILE A 218 5.04 -16.85 -6.82
N ASN A 219 5.94 -17.84 -6.80
CA ASN A 219 6.46 -18.47 -8.02
C ASN A 219 5.34 -19.04 -8.91
N PHE A 220 4.31 -19.65 -8.32
CA PHE A 220 3.17 -20.19 -9.05
C PHE A 220 2.29 -19.09 -9.65
N LYS A 221 2.10 -17.96 -8.94
CA LYS A 221 1.23 -16.85 -9.35
C LYS A 221 1.94 -15.77 -10.16
N LEU A 222 3.27 -15.76 -10.25
CA LEU A 222 4.02 -14.88 -11.16
C LEU A 222 3.60 -15.05 -12.63
N VAL A 223 3.10 -16.24 -13.03
CA VAL A 223 2.55 -16.48 -14.37
C VAL A 223 1.33 -15.59 -14.66
N MET A 224 0.62 -15.12 -13.64
CA MET A 224 -0.50 -14.18 -13.80
C MET A 224 -0.05 -12.74 -14.04
N ILE A 225 1.20 -12.40 -13.73
CA ILE A 225 1.81 -11.11 -14.02
C ILE A 225 2.34 -11.05 -15.46
N GLN A 226 2.60 -12.22 -16.08
CA GLN A 226 3.06 -12.28 -17.47
C GLN A 226 1.94 -11.89 -18.45
N PRO A 227 2.31 -11.41 -19.66
CA PRO A 227 1.35 -10.96 -20.67
C PRO A 227 0.52 -12.14 -21.19
N ASN A 228 -0.61 -12.40 -20.53
CA ASN A 228 -1.76 -12.96 -21.22
C ASN A 228 -2.48 -11.79 -21.90
N ASP A 229 -2.89 -11.99 -23.15
CA ASP A 229 -3.52 -10.97 -23.99
C ASP A 229 -4.59 -10.20 -23.17
N PRO A 230 -4.49 -8.86 -23.01
CA PRO A 230 -5.48 -8.08 -22.24
C PRO A 230 -6.90 -8.22 -22.79
N LYS A 231 -7.08 -8.81 -23.99
CA LYS A 231 -8.37 -9.21 -24.55
C LYS A 231 -9.01 -10.43 -23.87
N ASP A 232 -8.26 -11.21 -23.10
CA ASP A 232 -8.78 -12.45 -22.51
C ASP A 232 -9.66 -12.18 -21.27
N GLY A 233 -9.75 -10.93 -20.77
CA GLY A 233 -10.70 -10.53 -19.72
C GLY A 233 -10.58 -11.28 -18.39
N ARG A 234 -9.51 -12.08 -18.22
CA ARG A 234 -9.37 -13.09 -17.17
C ARG A 234 -8.58 -12.64 -15.95
N VAL A 235 -8.07 -11.41 -15.91
CA VAL A 235 -7.41 -10.88 -14.71
C VAL A 235 -7.98 -9.51 -14.43
N ASN A 236 -8.80 -9.39 -13.38
CA ASN A 236 -9.12 -8.11 -12.81
C ASN A 236 -7.83 -7.57 -12.17
N THR A 237 -7.12 -6.71 -12.91
CA THR A 237 -5.72 -6.34 -12.67
C THR A 237 -5.50 -5.81 -11.25
N ASN A 238 -6.42 -5.00 -10.73
CA ASN A 238 -6.26 -4.43 -9.40
C ASN A 238 -6.55 -5.45 -8.28
N GLU A 239 -7.57 -6.29 -8.41
CA GLU A 239 -7.99 -7.21 -7.32
C GLU A 239 -6.98 -8.33 -7.09
N VAL A 240 -6.21 -8.72 -8.10
CA VAL A 240 -5.22 -9.81 -8.00
C VAL A 240 -3.78 -9.27 -7.93
N LEU A 241 -3.40 -8.36 -8.84
CA LEU A 241 -1.99 -7.92 -8.91
C LEU A 241 -1.60 -7.07 -7.71
N ASN A 242 -2.49 -6.18 -7.23
CA ASN A 242 -2.16 -5.32 -6.11
C ASN A 242 -1.90 -6.12 -4.81
N PRO A 243 -2.77 -7.06 -4.39
CA PRO A 243 -2.46 -7.92 -3.25
C PRO A 243 -1.25 -8.82 -3.48
N LEU A 244 -1.06 -9.38 -4.69
CA LEU A 244 0.11 -10.21 -4.99
C LEU A 244 1.43 -9.43 -4.85
N LEU A 245 1.50 -8.22 -5.42
CA LEU A 245 2.68 -7.35 -5.28
C LEU A 245 2.89 -6.91 -3.84
N SER A 246 1.80 -6.68 -3.08
CA SER A 246 1.89 -6.35 -1.66
C SER A 246 2.44 -7.54 -0.85
N ILE A 247 2.05 -8.77 -1.17
CA ILE A 247 2.65 -9.99 -0.60
C ILE A 247 4.14 -10.06 -0.91
N ILE A 248 4.54 -9.79 -2.16
CA ILE A 248 5.94 -9.78 -2.56
C ILE A 248 6.72 -8.71 -1.78
N ASP A 249 6.21 -7.49 -1.64
CA ASP A 249 6.85 -6.43 -0.85
C ASP A 249 7.03 -6.83 0.61
N GLN A 250 5.99 -7.36 1.26
CA GLN A 250 6.10 -7.83 2.65
C GLN A 250 7.07 -9.01 2.78
N TYR A 251 7.00 -9.98 1.88
CA TYR A 251 7.93 -11.10 1.83
C TYR A 251 9.38 -10.62 1.72
N MET A 252 9.66 -9.67 0.82
CA MET A 252 10.99 -9.09 0.70
C MET A 252 11.41 -8.31 1.94
N LYS A 253 10.52 -7.48 2.50
CA LYS A 253 10.79 -6.67 3.70
C LYS A 253 11.25 -7.50 4.88
N TYR A 254 10.62 -8.66 5.12
CA TYR A 254 10.88 -9.46 6.31
C TYR A 254 11.95 -10.53 6.12
N TYR A 255 12.22 -10.96 4.88
CA TYR A 255 12.97 -12.19 4.64
C TYR A 255 14.14 -12.06 3.67
N VAL A 256 14.20 -10.99 2.89
CA VAL A 256 15.30 -10.75 1.97
C VAL A 256 16.34 -9.87 2.63
N THR A 257 17.56 -10.38 2.74
CA THR A 257 18.75 -9.66 3.19
C THR A 257 19.76 -9.59 2.02
N PRO A 258 20.76 -8.71 2.09
CA PRO A 258 21.83 -8.68 1.09
C PRO A 258 22.50 -10.05 0.88
N GLU A 259 22.64 -10.84 1.95
CA GLU A 259 23.32 -12.14 1.91
C GLU A 259 22.51 -13.25 1.22
N ASN A 260 21.17 -13.16 1.24
CA ASN A 260 20.29 -14.20 0.69
C ASN A 260 19.51 -13.75 -0.56
N PHE A 261 19.77 -12.54 -1.05
CA PHE A 261 19.00 -11.93 -2.14
C PHE A 261 18.95 -12.82 -3.38
N GLU A 262 20.09 -13.27 -3.89
CA GLU A 262 20.17 -14.09 -5.10
C GLU A 262 19.49 -15.46 -4.94
N ALA A 263 19.45 -16.01 -3.72
CA ALA A 263 18.79 -17.27 -3.44
C ALA A 263 17.26 -17.14 -3.31
N THR A 264 16.78 -15.94 -2.96
CA THR A 264 15.38 -15.70 -2.59
C THR A 264 14.60 -15.00 -3.70
N VAL A 265 15.24 -14.01 -4.34
CA VAL A 265 14.68 -13.21 -5.43
C VAL A 265 15.05 -13.86 -6.75
N THR A 266 14.08 -14.56 -7.35
CA THR A 266 14.27 -15.26 -8.62
C THR A 266 14.30 -14.28 -9.79
N LYS A 267 14.95 -14.68 -10.89
CA LYS A 267 14.96 -13.90 -12.13
C LYS A 267 13.53 -13.67 -12.64
N GLU A 268 12.67 -14.67 -12.52
CA GLU A 268 11.27 -14.62 -12.94
C GLU A 268 10.47 -13.55 -12.17
N MET A 269 10.77 -13.36 -10.88
CA MET A 269 10.15 -12.32 -10.06
C MET A 269 10.57 -10.93 -10.55
N VAL A 270 11.87 -10.73 -10.80
CA VAL A 270 12.41 -9.47 -11.32
C VAL A 270 11.82 -9.16 -12.70
N ASP A 271 11.84 -10.13 -13.62
CA ASP A 271 11.32 -9.99 -14.98
C ASP A 271 9.81 -9.65 -14.97
N ALA A 272 9.03 -10.27 -14.09
CA ALA A 272 7.60 -10.00 -13.93
C ALA A 272 7.31 -8.58 -13.41
N VAL A 273 8.04 -8.13 -12.40
CA VAL A 273 7.87 -6.77 -11.84
C VAL A 273 8.31 -5.71 -12.86
N LEU A 274 9.42 -5.95 -13.56
CA LEU A 274 9.88 -5.05 -14.62
C LEU A 274 8.93 -5.01 -15.81
N PHE A 275 8.34 -6.15 -16.17
CA PHE A 275 7.29 -6.19 -17.20
C PHE A 275 6.15 -5.23 -16.85
N LEU A 276 5.60 -5.30 -15.63
CA LEU A 276 4.54 -4.37 -15.17
C LEU A 276 5.01 -2.91 -15.10
N PHE A 277 6.27 -2.68 -14.74
CA PHE A 277 6.82 -1.32 -14.70
C PHE A 277 6.91 -0.70 -16.10
N TYR A 278 7.33 -1.47 -17.10
CA TYR A 278 7.50 -0.99 -18.47
C TYR A 278 6.21 -0.99 -19.29
N GLU A 279 5.21 -1.79 -18.90
CA GLU A 279 3.91 -1.81 -19.56
C GLU A 279 3.14 -0.50 -19.32
N SER A 280 2.35 -0.06 -20.31
CA SER A 280 1.55 1.16 -20.22
C SER A 280 0.42 0.99 -19.20
N THR A 281 0.67 1.37 -17.95
CA THR A 281 -0.27 1.29 -16.82
C THR A 281 -1.61 1.98 -17.05
N THR A 282 -1.65 3.00 -17.92
CA THR A 282 -2.85 3.80 -18.21
C THR A 282 -4.05 3.01 -18.75
N LYS A 283 -3.85 1.78 -19.24
CA LYS A 283 -4.93 0.93 -19.76
C LYS A 283 -5.65 0.11 -18.69
N TYR A 284 -4.98 -0.21 -17.58
CA TYR A 284 -5.47 -1.16 -16.58
C TYR A 284 -5.33 -0.67 -15.12
N ASP A 285 -4.68 0.48 -14.91
CA ASP A 285 -4.39 1.06 -13.60
C ASP A 285 -4.48 2.59 -13.65
N ALA A 286 -5.67 3.10 -13.96
CA ALA A 286 -5.92 4.55 -14.07
C ALA A 286 -5.61 5.31 -12.77
N THR A 287 -5.69 4.64 -11.61
CA THR A 287 -5.44 5.23 -10.30
C THR A 287 -3.98 5.14 -9.84
N GLY A 288 -3.14 4.36 -10.53
CA GLY A 288 -1.76 4.09 -10.12
C GLY A 288 -1.64 3.16 -8.90
N THR A 289 -2.68 2.38 -8.60
CA THR A 289 -2.70 1.47 -7.45
C THR A 289 -1.72 0.31 -7.64
N VAL A 290 -1.77 -0.36 -8.79
CA VAL A 290 -0.85 -1.45 -9.13
C VAL A 290 0.57 -0.91 -9.30
N LEU A 291 0.72 0.21 -10.03
CA LEU A 291 2.02 0.89 -10.18
C LEU A 291 2.60 1.25 -8.81
N GLY A 292 1.80 1.78 -7.88
CA GLY A 292 2.23 2.10 -6.53
C GLY A 292 2.80 0.89 -5.75
N SER A 293 2.33 -0.32 -6.06
CA SER A 293 2.82 -1.59 -5.49
C SER A 293 4.01 -2.15 -6.27
N VAL A 294 4.06 -1.98 -7.60
CA VAL A 294 5.25 -2.26 -8.41
C VAL A 294 6.43 -1.43 -7.90
N LEU A 295 6.24 -0.12 -7.71
CA LEU A 295 7.27 0.78 -7.17
C LEU A 295 7.75 0.34 -5.78
N ALA A 296 6.85 -0.13 -4.91
CA ALA A 296 7.24 -0.64 -3.59
C ALA A 296 8.17 -1.86 -3.69
N VAL A 297 7.83 -2.84 -4.53
CA VAL A 297 8.66 -4.02 -4.78
C VAL A 297 9.99 -3.63 -5.45
N MET A 298 9.96 -2.75 -6.44
CA MET A 298 11.17 -2.26 -7.10
C MET A 298 12.13 -1.59 -6.13
N ASN A 299 11.61 -0.79 -5.21
CA ASN A 299 12.42 -0.17 -4.18
C ASN A 299 13.14 -1.20 -3.30
N ARG A 300 12.54 -2.39 -3.06
CA ARG A 300 13.20 -3.50 -2.37
C ARG A 300 14.36 -4.08 -3.16
N PHE A 301 14.21 -4.24 -4.49
CA PHE A 301 15.32 -4.66 -5.33
C PHE A 301 16.48 -3.68 -5.24
N LEU A 302 16.18 -2.38 -5.39
CA LEU A 302 17.17 -1.31 -5.41
C LEU A 302 17.90 -1.13 -4.07
N PHE A 303 17.23 -1.40 -2.95
CA PHE A 303 17.84 -1.33 -1.62
C PHE A 303 18.96 -2.34 -1.42
N VAL A 304 18.86 -3.52 -2.04
CA VAL A 304 19.89 -4.55 -1.93
C VAL A 304 20.96 -4.39 -3.00
N ALA A 305 20.56 -4.43 -4.26
CA ALA A 305 21.41 -4.17 -5.40
C ALA A 305 20.54 -3.96 -6.65
N PRO A 306 20.80 -2.94 -7.49
CA PRO A 306 20.06 -2.77 -8.73
C PRO A 306 20.20 -4.02 -9.61
N PRO A 307 19.10 -4.62 -10.07
CA PRO A 307 19.15 -5.75 -10.97
C PRO A 307 20.04 -5.45 -12.19
N PRO A 308 20.88 -6.40 -12.67
CA PRO A 308 21.80 -6.17 -13.79
C PRO A 308 21.10 -5.61 -15.04
N ILE A 309 19.85 -6.00 -15.27
CA ILE A 309 19.04 -5.51 -16.39
C ILE A 309 18.76 -4.00 -16.32
N LEU A 310 18.62 -3.42 -15.12
CA LEU A 310 18.47 -1.97 -14.94
C LEU A 310 19.81 -1.27 -15.16
N GLN A 311 20.92 -1.87 -14.73
CA GLN A 311 22.26 -1.31 -14.92
C GLN A 311 22.69 -1.27 -16.40
N ASN A 312 22.24 -2.25 -17.19
CA ASN A 312 22.54 -2.34 -18.62
C ASN A 312 21.72 -1.38 -19.49
N ASN A 313 20.60 -0.85 -18.98
CA ASN A 313 19.74 0.09 -19.70
C ASN A 313 19.15 1.14 -18.75
N PRO A 314 20.00 1.99 -18.12
CA PRO A 314 19.56 2.98 -17.15
C PRO A 314 18.58 3.98 -17.78
N GLY A 315 18.78 4.33 -19.05
CA GLY A 315 17.98 5.34 -19.72
C GLY A 315 16.51 4.97 -19.89
N SER A 316 16.22 3.73 -20.30
CA SER A 316 14.82 3.29 -20.44
C SER A 316 14.09 3.31 -19.10
N PHE A 317 14.79 2.94 -18.02
CA PHE A 317 14.24 2.97 -16.67
C PHE A 317 13.93 4.41 -16.21
N ILE A 318 14.91 5.32 -16.32
CA ILE A 318 14.76 6.72 -15.92
C ILE A 318 13.64 7.41 -16.70
N PHE A 319 13.57 7.24 -18.02
CA PHE A 319 12.53 7.87 -18.83
C PHE A 319 11.12 7.41 -18.45
N VAL A 320 10.95 6.12 -18.14
CA VAL A 320 9.64 5.58 -17.71
C VAL A 320 9.27 6.10 -16.33
N LEU A 321 10.23 6.16 -15.40
CA LEU A 321 10.03 6.73 -14.07
C LEU A 321 9.56 8.19 -14.13
N LEU A 322 10.24 9.01 -14.93
CA LEU A 322 9.90 10.43 -15.11
C LEU A 322 8.59 10.63 -15.87
N LYS A 323 8.29 9.77 -16.85
CA LYS A 323 6.98 9.74 -17.49
C LYS A 323 5.88 9.50 -16.45
N TYR A 324 6.05 8.56 -15.53
CA TYR A 324 5.08 8.32 -14.46
C TYR A 324 4.96 9.50 -13.49
N PHE A 325 6.06 10.21 -13.22
CA PHE A 325 6.04 11.40 -12.36
C PHE A 325 5.09 12.48 -12.90
N THR A 326 5.09 12.70 -14.21
CA THR A 326 4.18 13.66 -14.86
C THR A 326 2.72 13.18 -14.92
N HIS A 327 2.47 11.87 -14.86
CA HIS A 327 1.13 11.31 -15.06
C HIS A 327 0.40 10.96 -13.75
N PHE A 328 1.13 10.56 -12.70
CA PHE A 328 0.56 10.06 -11.44
C PHE A 328 0.94 10.96 -10.26
N SER A 329 0.23 12.08 -10.08
CA SER A 329 0.49 13.03 -8.99
C SER A 329 0.49 12.38 -7.60
N LYS A 330 -0.40 11.42 -7.36
CA LYS A 330 -0.48 10.66 -6.08
C LYS A 330 0.72 9.75 -5.80
N LEU A 331 1.57 9.48 -6.79
CA LEU A 331 2.75 8.62 -6.67
C LEU A 331 4.07 9.40 -6.71
N ARG A 332 4.03 10.74 -6.85
CA ARG A 332 5.23 11.59 -6.98
C ARG A 332 6.24 11.33 -5.87
N LEU A 333 5.83 11.33 -4.61
CA LEU A 333 6.72 10.98 -3.49
C LEU A 333 7.41 9.62 -3.66
N LYS A 334 6.68 8.56 -4.03
CA LYS A 334 7.26 7.22 -4.23
C LYS A 334 8.25 7.19 -5.41
N LEU A 335 7.93 7.92 -6.48
CA LEU A 335 8.77 8.02 -7.67
C LEU A 335 10.06 8.78 -7.38
N LEU A 336 9.98 9.90 -6.66
CA LEU A 336 11.14 10.66 -6.20
C LEU A 336 11.99 9.85 -5.22
N PHE A 337 11.36 9.07 -4.34
CA PHE A 337 12.06 8.18 -3.42
C PHE A 337 12.85 7.07 -4.15
N ILE A 338 12.30 6.52 -5.24
CA ILE A 338 13.06 5.58 -6.08
C ILE A 338 14.20 6.30 -6.79
N LEU A 339 13.96 7.49 -7.33
CA LEU A 339 14.97 8.26 -8.03
C LEU A 339 16.13 8.66 -7.09
N SER A 340 15.83 9.01 -5.84
CA SER A 340 16.84 9.32 -4.81
C SER A 340 17.68 8.10 -4.46
N ASN A 341 17.09 6.90 -4.44
CA ASN A 341 17.81 5.65 -4.21
C ASN A 341 18.63 5.15 -5.40
N ILE A 342 18.30 5.49 -6.64
CA ILE A 342 19.09 5.03 -7.81
C ILE A 342 20.20 6.00 -8.20
N VAL A 343 20.07 7.29 -7.87
CA VAL A 343 21.04 8.30 -8.29
C VAL A 343 22.39 8.15 -7.57
N GLN A 344 22.43 7.45 -6.44
CA GLN A 344 23.70 7.09 -5.80
C GLN A 344 24.58 6.16 -6.65
N PHE A 345 24.01 5.48 -7.67
CA PHE A 345 24.76 4.64 -8.59
C PHE A 345 25.29 5.49 -9.76
N PRO A 346 26.62 5.54 -10.00
CA PRO A 346 27.22 6.43 -11.00
C PRO A 346 26.61 6.31 -12.40
N THR A 347 26.30 5.08 -12.85
CA THR A 347 25.71 4.84 -14.17
C THR A 347 24.36 5.54 -14.37
N PHE A 348 23.54 5.64 -13.32
CA PHE A 348 22.25 6.32 -13.39
C PHE A 348 22.42 7.84 -13.26
N ALA A 349 23.27 8.30 -12.34
CA ALA A 349 23.60 9.72 -12.19
C ALA A 349 24.17 10.31 -13.48
N GLU A 350 25.14 9.63 -14.10
CA GLU A 350 25.74 10.02 -15.37
C GLU A 350 24.67 10.17 -16.47
N PHE A 351 23.74 9.21 -16.55
CA PHE A 351 22.66 9.26 -17.51
C PHE A 351 21.74 10.46 -17.28
N ILE A 352 21.33 10.71 -16.02
CA ILE A 352 20.44 11.82 -15.65
C ILE A 352 21.06 13.16 -16.07
N ILE A 353 22.35 13.37 -15.75
CA ILE A 353 23.07 14.61 -16.06
C ILE A 353 23.26 14.78 -17.56
N LYS A 354 23.82 13.78 -18.25
CA LYS A 354 24.12 13.89 -19.69
C LYS A 354 22.90 14.12 -20.56
N ASN A 355 21.72 13.74 -20.09
CA ASN A 355 20.46 13.86 -20.83
C ASN A 355 19.54 14.95 -20.24
N HIS A 356 20.02 15.78 -19.32
CA HIS A 356 19.25 16.86 -18.69
C HIS A 356 17.88 16.39 -18.20
N CYS A 357 17.82 15.18 -17.61
CA CYS A 357 16.56 14.48 -17.41
C CYS A 357 15.60 15.24 -16.49
N LEU A 358 16.10 15.83 -15.40
CA LEU A 358 15.28 16.59 -14.44
C LEU A 358 14.76 17.90 -15.05
N ARG A 359 15.64 18.63 -15.76
CA ARG A 359 15.27 19.83 -16.50
C ARG A 359 14.20 19.57 -17.56
N ASN A 360 14.36 18.51 -18.34
CA ASN A 360 13.46 18.17 -19.45
C ASN A 360 12.02 17.87 -19.01
N VAL A 361 11.83 17.49 -17.75
CA VAL A 361 10.50 17.23 -17.17
C VAL A 361 10.01 18.38 -16.27
N GLY A 362 10.75 19.49 -16.23
CA GLY A 362 10.39 20.70 -15.48
C GLY A 362 10.49 20.55 -13.96
N LEU A 363 11.35 19.65 -13.47
CA LEU A 363 11.35 19.26 -12.06
C LEU A 363 11.91 20.34 -11.13
N TYR A 364 12.79 21.21 -11.64
CA TYR A 364 13.29 22.36 -10.90
C TYR A 364 12.21 23.44 -10.75
N GLU A 365 11.48 23.72 -11.82
CA GLU A 365 10.37 24.68 -11.83
C GLU A 365 9.20 24.22 -10.95
N GLU A 366 8.98 22.90 -10.83
CA GLU A 366 7.95 22.34 -9.97
C GLU A 366 8.29 22.37 -8.47
N ASN A 367 9.52 22.72 -8.04
CA ASN A 367 9.95 22.62 -6.64
C ASN A 367 8.99 23.30 -5.65
N SER A 368 8.51 24.50 -5.98
CA SER A 368 7.57 25.27 -5.16
C SER A 368 6.18 24.63 -5.04
N ASN A 369 5.81 23.72 -5.97
CA ASN A 369 4.54 23.00 -5.98
C ASN A 369 4.63 21.61 -5.33
N LEU A 370 5.82 21.19 -4.91
CA LEU A 370 6.04 19.91 -4.25
C LEU A 370 5.73 20.02 -2.75
N SER A 371 5.18 18.94 -2.18
CA SER A 371 5.08 18.81 -0.72
C SER A 371 6.46 18.75 -0.07
N PHE A 372 6.52 19.01 1.24
CA PHE A 372 7.78 18.97 2.00
C PHE A 372 8.59 17.68 1.75
N SER A 373 7.95 16.51 1.87
CA SER A 373 8.62 15.22 1.68
C SER A 373 9.06 14.96 0.23
N GLU A 374 8.37 15.54 -0.75
CA GLU A 374 8.76 15.46 -2.16
C GLU A 374 9.97 16.35 -2.43
N ARG A 375 9.97 17.59 -1.91
CA ARG A 375 11.13 18.48 -1.95
C ARG A 375 12.35 17.84 -1.32
N GLU A 376 12.21 17.25 -0.13
CA GLU A 376 13.30 16.55 0.57
C GLU A 376 13.94 15.47 -0.32
N ASN A 377 13.14 14.65 -1.01
CA ASN A 377 13.67 13.63 -1.92
C ASN A 377 14.29 14.24 -3.19
N LEU A 378 13.75 15.34 -3.71
CA LEU A 378 14.34 16.07 -4.83
C LEU A 378 15.73 16.61 -4.48
N PHE A 379 15.87 17.20 -3.30
CA PHE A 379 17.17 17.67 -2.81
C PHE A 379 18.16 16.52 -2.62
N ILE A 380 17.74 15.38 -2.07
CA ILE A 380 18.61 14.19 -1.99
C ILE A 380 19.12 13.79 -3.38
N ILE A 381 18.24 13.82 -4.40
CA ILE A 381 18.63 13.51 -5.78
C ILE A 381 19.72 14.50 -6.24
N ILE A 382 19.46 15.78 -6.07
CA ILE A 382 20.35 16.85 -6.54
C ILE A 382 21.68 16.85 -5.79
N PHE A 383 21.69 16.57 -4.49
CA PHE A 383 22.91 16.47 -3.70
C PHE A 383 23.79 15.29 -4.08
N HIS A 384 23.19 14.15 -4.42
CA HIS A 384 23.94 13.04 -5.00
C HIS A 384 24.53 13.40 -6.36
N LEU A 385 23.76 14.06 -7.22
CA LEU A 385 24.25 14.52 -8.52
C LEU A 385 25.37 15.55 -8.38
N LEU A 386 25.20 16.54 -7.49
CA LEU A 386 26.18 17.59 -7.21
C LEU A 386 27.48 17.00 -6.62
N SER A 387 27.37 15.98 -5.77
CA SER A 387 28.54 15.27 -5.23
C SER A 387 29.35 14.51 -6.28
N LEU A 388 28.71 14.05 -7.36
CA LEU A 388 29.33 13.25 -8.44
C LEU A 388 29.76 14.11 -9.65
N TYR A 389 28.95 15.10 -10.03
CA TYR A 389 29.06 15.92 -11.25
C TYR A 389 28.74 17.39 -10.95
N PRO A 390 29.54 18.08 -10.11
CA PRO A 390 29.17 19.39 -9.61
C PRO A 390 29.05 20.45 -10.69
N SER A 391 30.04 20.54 -11.58
CA SER A 391 30.06 21.53 -12.66
C SER A 391 28.87 21.34 -13.61
N GLU A 392 28.61 20.10 -14.02
CA GLU A 392 27.51 19.76 -14.92
C GLU A 392 26.14 19.98 -14.27
N MET A 393 26.01 19.69 -12.97
CA MET A 393 24.76 19.91 -12.23
C MET A 393 24.45 21.40 -12.07
N ILE A 394 25.47 22.23 -11.76
CA ILE A 394 25.32 23.68 -11.69
C ILE A 394 24.93 24.25 -13.06
N GLU A 395 25.56 23.78 -14.14
CA GLU A 395 25.20 24.17 -15.50
C GLU A 395 23.77 23.75 -15.88
N ASP A 396 23.33 22.56 -15.45
CA ASP A 396 21.98 22.06 -15.76
C ASP A 396 20.88 22.91 -15.11
N MET A 397 21.09 23.34 -13.85
CA MET A 397 20.17 24.21 -13.11
C MET A 397 20.27 25.68 -13.51
N ASN A 398 21.43 26.10 -14.03
CA ASN A 398 21.69 27.47 -14.48
C ASN A 398 21.29 28.52 -13.41
N GLU A 399 20.49 29.53 -13.77
CA GLU A 399 20.08 30.63 -12.88
C GLU A 399 19.27 30.16 -11.65
N GLN A 400 18.67 28.96 -11.70
CA GLN A 400 17.86 28.43 -10.59
C GLN A 400 18.71 27.85 -9.46
N PHE A 401 20.01 27.61 -9.67
CA PHE A 401 20.86 26.93 -8.68
C PHE A 401 20.84 27.63 -7.31
N PHE A 402 20.97 28.96 -7.28
CA PHE A 402 21.00 29.72 -6.04
C PHE A 402 19.69 29.63 -5.25
N GLU A 403 18.56 29.94 -5.90
CA GLU A 403 17.23 29.83 -5.29
C GLU A 403 16.97 28.42 -4.76
N PHE A 404 17.41 27.42 -5.52
CA PHE A 404 17.27 26.02 -5.12
C PHE A 404 18.13 25.66 -3.89
N MET A 405 19.33 26.21 -3.77
CA MET A 405 20.17 26.00 -2.58
C MET A 405 19.59 26.68 -1.34
N GLU A 406 19.01 27.88 -1.48
CA GLU A 406 18.29 28.55 -0.39
C GLU A 406 17.13 27.69 0.12
N ASP A 407 16.32 27.18 -0.81
CA ASP A 407 15.23 26.26 -0.50
C ASP A 407 15.71 24.96 0.18
N ALA A 408 16.97 24.55 -0.02
CA ALA A 408 17.54 23.36 0.59
C ALA A 408 18.02 23.61 2.02
N PHE A 409 18.48 24.83 2.33
CA PHE A 409 18.80 25.27 3.70
C PHE A 409 17.54 25.27 4.57
N ASP A 410 16.42 25.79 4.05
CA ASP A 410 15.13 25.73 4.72
C ASP A 410 14.71 24.29 5.09
N ILE A 411 14.96 23.32 4.18
CA ILE A 411 14.69 21.90 4.47
C ILE A 411 15.66 21.37 5.53
N ALA A 412 16.94 21.74 5.48
CA ALA A 412 17.94 21.31 6.47
C ALA A 412 17.58 21.77 7.90
N GLU A 413 16.90 22.91 8.03
CA GLU A 413 16.46 23.49 9.30
C GLU A 413 15.12 22.96 9.82
N SER A 414 14.40 22.18 9.01
CA SER A 414 13.05 21.72 9.34
C SER A 414 12.86 20.21 9.22
N THR A 415 13.78 19.51 8.55
CA THR A 415 13.72 18.07 8.41
C THR A 415 13.93 17.35 9.74
N THR A 416 13.24 16.23 9.89
CA THR A 416 13.50 15.24 10.96
C THR A 416 14.20 14.00 10.43
N THR A 417 14.47 13.95 9.12
CA THR A 417 15.08 12.83 8.43
C THR A 417 16.60 12.91 8.55
N THR A 418 17.17 12.06 9.40
CA THR A 418 18.63 12.02 9.63
C THR A 418 19.43 11.75 8.35
N TYR A 419 18.87 10.96 7.44
CA TYR A 419 19.47 10.64 6.14
C TYR A 419 19.64 11.88 5.26
N PHE A 420 18.65 12.78 5.23
CA PHE A 420 18.77 14.04 4.50
C PHE A 420 19.95 14.86 5.02
N SER A 421 20.04 15.05 6.34
CA SER A 421 21.13 15.83 6.96
C SER A 421 22.49 15.21 6.63
N THR A 422 22.61 13.88 6.64
CA THR A 422 23.86 13.20 6.26
C THR A 422 24.24 13.48 4.80
N VAL A 423 23.29 13.36 3.86
CA VAL A 423 23.53 13.62 2.43
C VAL A 423 23.88 15.10 2.20
N PHE A 424 23.16 16.02 2.84
CA PHE A 424 23.41 17.46 2.80
C PHE A 424 24.84 17.79 3.28
N LEU A 425 25.20 17.40 4.52
CA LEU A 425 26.52 17.67 5.10
C LEU A 425 27.66 17.08 4.26
N ASN A 426 27.48 15.85 3.76
CA ASN A 426 28.45 15.21 2.87
C ASN A 426 28.66 16.00 1.58
N THR A 427 27.58 16.50 1.00
CA THR A 427 27.60 17.26 -0.25
C THR A 427 28.27 18.61 -0.04
N ILE A 428 27.88 19.37 0.99
CA ILE A 428 28.52 20.65 1.33
C ILE A 428 30.01 20.47 1.58
N TYR A 429 30.40 19.46 2.37
CA TYR A 429 31.80 19.16 2.61
C TYR A 429 32.57 18.85 1.33
N ASN A 430 32.01 18.01 0.45
CA ASN A 430 32.63 17.67 -0.82
C ASN A 430 32.77 18.89 -1.73
N MET A 431 31.75 19.75 -1.79
CA MET A 431 31.76 20.98 -2.57
C MET A 431 32.86 21.93 -2.09
N LEU A 432 32.85 22.30 -0.81
CA LEU A 432 33.81 23.25 -0.25
C LEU A 432 35.26 22.72 -0.24
N SER A 433 35.45 21.41 -0.02
CA SER A 433 36.80 20.82 0.03
C SER A 433 37.42 20.60 -1.35
N LYS A 434 36.64 20.17 -2.35
CA LYS A 434 37.15 19.81 -3.68
C LYS A 434 37.01 20.95 -4.70
N TYR A 435 36.07 21.86 -4.49
CA TYR A 435 35.75 22.98 -5.38
C TYR A 435 35.65 24.28 -4.55
N PRO A 436 36.76 24.82 -4.02
CA PRO A 436 36.71 25.97 -3.10
C PRO A 436 35.98 27.19 -3.65
N GLU A 437 36.04 27.42 -4.96
CA GLU A 437 35.27 28.43 -5.69
C GLU A 437 33.75 28.30 -5.51
N SER A 438 33.24 27.11 -5.18
CA SER A 438 31.82 26.89 -4.91
C SER A 438 31.35 27.56 -3.62
N ARG A 439 32.25 28.04 -2.75
CA ARG A 439 31.87 28.82 -1.57
C ARG A 439 31.04 30.04 -1.95
N ASN A 440 31.36 30.68 -3.09
CA ASN A 440 30.62 31.83 -3.60
C ASN A 440 29.22 31.46 -4.15
N MET A 441 28.89 30.17 -4.21
CA MET A 441 27.61 29.67 -4.69
C MET A 441 26.59 29.46 -3.56
N PHE A 442 26.99 29.64 -2.31
CA PHE A 442 26.13 29.48 -1.13
C PHE A 442 25.97 30.83 -0.42
N SER A 443 24.78 31.09 0.12
CA SER A 443 24.62 32.10 1.18
C SER A 443 25.35 31.62 2.42
N GLU A 444 26.44 32.30 2.79
CA GLU A 444 27.24 31.96 3.97
C GLU A 444 26.41 32.04 5.25
N GLU A 445 25.54 33.05 5.37
CA GLU A 445 24.65 33.24 6.51
C GLU A 445 23.71 32.03 6.68
N ASN A 446 22.98 31.66 5.63
CA ASN A 446 21.99 30.59 5.69
C ASN A 446 22.64 29.22 5.84
N LEU A 447 23.78 28.98 5.18
CA LEU A 447 24.53 27.74 5.38
C LEU A 447 25.03 27.60 6.83
N VAL A 448 25.58 28.67 7.42
CA VAL A 448 26.04 28.65 8.82
C VAL A 448 24.87 28.43 9.78
N GLU A 449 23.71 29.06 9.54
CA GLU A 449 22.50 28.85 10.34
C GLU A 449 22.02 27.39 10.28
N SER A 450 21.91 26.82 9.08
CA SER A 450 21.57 25.41 8.87
C SER A 450 22.56 24.45 9.55
N LEU A 451 23.87 24.73 9.49
CA LEU A 451 24.89 23.91 10.16
C LEU A 451 24.74 23.97 11.69
N ARG A 452 24.48 25.16 12.25
CA ARG A 452 24.25 25.34 13.70
C ARG A 452 22.95 24.68 14.14
N PHE A 453 21.91 24.74 13.32
CA PHE A 453 20.67 24.02 13.57
C PHE A 453 20.94 22.51 13.65
N ILE A 454 21.54 21.91 12.62
CA ILE A 454 21.84 20.47 12.61
C ILE A 454 22.72 20.07 13.81
N LEU A 455 23.75 20.85 14.14
CA LEU A 455 24.63 20.60 15.29
C LEU A 455 23.85 20.49 16.61
N THR A 456 22.79 21.28 16.77
CA THR A 456 22.02 21.37 18.03
C THR A 456 20.76 20.52 18.05
N SER A 457 20.19 20.18 16.89
CA SER A 457 18.90 19.50 16.76
C SER A 457 19.00 18.01 16.42
N THR A 458 20.12 17.56 15.84
CA THR A 458 20.28 16.16 15.42
C THR A 458 20.43 15.21 16.61
N ILE A 459 19.81 14.03 16.51
CA ILE A 459 20.05 12.91 17.44
C ILE A 459 21.24 12.03 17.02
N VAL A 460 21.75 12.21 15.79
CA VAL A 460 22.86 11.42 15.24
C VAL A 460 24.17 12.18 15.49
N GLN A 461 24.98 11.67 16.41
CA GLN A 461 26.25 12.29 16.82
C GLN A 461 27.20 12.54 15.64
N GLU A 462 27.28 11.63 14.67
CA GLU A 462 28.12 11.79 13.47
C GLU A 462 27.74 13.05 12.65
N ASN A 463 26.44 13.34 12.53
CA ASN A 463 25.98 14.55 11.83
C ASN A 463 26.38 15.82 12.60
N ALA A 464 26.30 15.79 13.94
CA ALA A 464 26.72 16.91 14.79
C ALA A 464 28.23 17.18 14.67
N GLU A 465 29.04 16.12 14.77
CA GLU A 465 30.50 16.22 14.61
C GLU A 465 30.89 16.74 13.23
N LYS A 466 30.19 16.31 12.18
CA LYS A 466 30.44 16.76 10.81
C LYS A 466 30.01 18.21 10.58
N ALA A 467 28.89 18.64 11.16
CA ALA A 467 28.47 20.03 11.13
C ALA A 467 29.49 20.94 11.85
N GLN A 468 29.98 20.53 13.03
CA GLN A 468 31.05 21.25 13.74
C GLN A 468 32.32 21.34 12.90
N SER A 469 32.75 20.21 12.31
CA SER A 469 33.95 20.19 11.46
C SER A 469 33.83 21.13 10.26
N LEU A 470 32.65 21.24 9.64
CA LEU A 470 32.40 22.19 8.56
C LEU A 470 32.54 23.65 9.03
N LEU A 471 31.95 23.98 10.19
CA LEU A 471 32.06 25.30 10.78
C LEU A 471 33.52 25.66 11.06
N ASP A 472 34.26 24.78 11.74
CA ASP A 472 35.65 25.02 12.13
C ASP A 472 36.60 25.11 10.92
N THR A 473 36.33 24.32 9.88
CA THR A 473 37.25 24.22 8.73
C THR A 473 37.07 25.34 7.73
N PHE A 474 35.83 25.80 7.50
CA PHE A 474 35.50 26.70 6.39
C PHE A 474 34.97 28.07 6.83
N PHE A 475 34.51 28.21 8.07
CA PHE A 475 33.80 29.40 8.57
C PHE A 475 34.33 29.94 9.90
N ASP A 476 35.48 29.45 10.40
CA ASP A 476 36.12 30.01 11.58
C ASP A 476 36.73 31.38 11.25
N GLU A 477 36.21 32.44 11.87
CA GLU A 477 36.63 33.85 11.68
C GLU A 477 38.07 34.15 12.16
N THR A 478 38.76 33.17 12.75
CA THR A 478 40.15 33.31 13.20
C THR A 478 41.21 32.95 12.14
N GLN A 479 40.80 32.44 10.97
CA GLN A 479 41.65 32.23 9.78
C GLN A 479 41.42 33.34 8.74
#